data_AF-A0AA35WHM8-F1
#
_entry.id   AF-A0AA35WHM8-F1
#
_cell.length_a   1.000
_cell.length_b   1.000
_cell.length_c   1.000
_cell.angle_alpha   90.00
_cell.angle_beta   90.00
_cell.angle_gamma   90.00
#
_symmetry.space_group_name_H-M   'P 1'
#
loop_
_entity.id
_entity.type
_entity.pdbx_description
1 polymer ?
#
loop_
_entity_poly.entity_id
_entity_poly.type
_entity_poly.pdbx_seq_one_letter_code
_entity_poly.pdbx_strand_id
1 'polypeptide(L)'
;MVVNNQIGFTTDPRVARSSPYCTDVAKVVSAPIFHVNADDPEAVLHVCRVATEWRATFGKDVVIDLVCYRRHGHNEMDEPSLTQPLMYKQIKKHEKLVEMYARKLVEGNVVTQEDYEKEKNKYDQICKDAYERAPKIVPFHRDWLDSPWKGVFSDEGTPLEATGAIPSTGISRQRISHIGNVYSSLPDDFEEHRGIKRVLAERRKMLGEEECDWAIGEALAFGSLLEEGVHVRLSGQDVERGTFSHRHHVIHDQKVDRRQYRPLEHISPDQARYTVCNSSLSEFAVLGLRARVLHE
;
A
#
# COMPACT_ATOMS: atom_id res chain seq x y z
N MET A 1 6.47 -10.14 -7.33
CA MET A 1 6.85 -11.51 -7.79
C MET A 1 5.58 -12.30 -8.01
N VAL A 2 5.48 -13.05 -9.10
CA VAL A 2 4.38 -13.96 -9.39
C VAL A 2 4.90 -15.39 -9.29
N VAL A 3 4.29 -16.21 -8.42
CA VAL A 3 4.59 -17.64 -8.34
C VAL A 3 3.75 -18.34 -9.40
N ASN A 4 4.34 -18.52 -10.58
CA ASN A 4 3.67 -19.10 -11.74
C ASN A 4 3.85 -20.62 -11.72
N ASN A 5 3.04 -21.27 -10.88
CA ASN A 5 2.94 -22.74 -10.80
C ASN A 5 2.15 -23.37 -11.95
N GLN A 6 1.77 -22.56 -12.96
CA GLN A 6 1.07 -22.97 -14.17
C GLN A 6 -0.33 -23.54 -13.94
N ILE A 7 -0.99 -23.25 -12.82
CA ILE A 7 -2.35 -23.71 -12.55
C ILE A 7 -3.06 -22.87 -11.46
N GLY A 8 -4.31 -22.44 -11.72
CA GLY A 8 -5.17 -21.81 -10.72
C GLY A 8 -6.29 -22.76 -10.29
N PHE A 9 -6.25 -23.29 -9.07
CA PHE A 9 -7.14 -24.37 -8.64
C PHE A 9 -7.08 -25.58 -9.59
N THR A 10 -8.06 -25.73 -10.49
CA THR A 10 -8.17 -26.75 -11.56
C THR A 10 -8.13 -26.12 -12.97
N THR A 11 -7.88 -24.81 -13.08
CA THR A 11 -7.91 -24.05 -14.33
C THR A 11 -6.52 -23.94 -14.95
N ASP A 12 -6.42 -24.33 -16.22
CA ASP A 12 -5.19 -24.28 -17.01
C ASP A 12 -4.88 -22.84 -17.50
N PRO A 13 -3.59 -22.44 -17.58
CA PRO A 13 -3.13 -21.19 -18.15
C PRO A 13 -3.79 -20.79 -19.47
N ARG A 14 -4.07 -21.75 -20.36
CA ARG A 14 -4.63 -21.53 -21.71
C ARG A 14 -6.06 -20.99 -21.69
N VAL A 15 -6.78 -21.19 -20.59
CA VAL A 15 -8.17 -20.70 -20.41
C VAL A 15 -8.29 -19.66 -19.29
N ALA A 16 -7.20 -19.38 -18.58
CA ALA A 16 -7.18 -18.41 -17.48
C ALA A 16 -6.87 -16.98 -17.94
N ARG A 17 -6.36 -16.79 -19.16
CA ARG A 17 -5.92 -15.49 -19.68
C ARG A 17 -5.96 -15.43 -21.20
N SER A 18 -5.95 -14.21 -21.74
CA SER A 18 -5.97 -13.94 -23.19
C SER A 18 -4.61 -13.53 -23.77
N SER A 19 -3.53 -13.75 -23.02
CA SER A 19 -2.15 -13.42 -23.43
C SER A 19 -1.17 -14.55 -23.04
N PRO A 20 0.02 -14.62 -23.64
CA PRO A 20 0.96 -15.70 -23.39
C PRO A 20 1.42 -15.78 -21.92
N TYR A 21 1.70 -14.64 -21.28
CA TYR A 21 2.28 -14.59 -19.93
C TYR A 21 1.28 -14.06 -18.91
N CYS A 22 1.28 -14.64 -17.71
CA CYS A 22 0.46 -14.15 -16.59
C CYS A 22 0.86 -12.74 -16.12
N THR A 23 2.07 -12.29 -16.48
CA THR A 23 2.64 -11.00 -16.13
C THR A 23 2.40 -9.90 -17.17
N ASP A 24 1.71 -10.20 -18.29
CA ASP A 24 1.45 -9.20 -19.34
C ASP A 24 0.64 -7.99 -18.85
N VAL A 25 -0.10 -8.12 -17.75
CA VAL A 25 -0.78 -6.99 -17.08
C VAL A 25 0.20 -5.87 -16.67
N ALA A 26 1.46 -6.20 -16.39
CA ALA A 26 2.49 -5.23 -16.01
C ALA A 26 2.96 -4.36 -17.18
N LYS A 27 2.67 -4.77 -18.43
CA LYS A 27 2.98 -3.97 -19.63
C LYS A 27 2.20 -2.67 -19.70
N VAL A 28 1.04 -2.58 -19.04
CA VAL A 28 0.23 -1.36 -18.96
C VAL A 28 1.02 -0.18 -18.38
N VAL A 29 1.93 -0.46 -17.43
CA VAL A 29 2.81 0.54 -16.81
C VAL A 29 4.25 0.48 -17.32
N SER A 30 4.50 -0.31 -18.38
CA SER A 30 5.84 -0.54 -18.95
C SER A 30 6.87 -1.02 -17.91
N ALA A 31 6.45 -1.82 -16.93
CA ALA A 31 7.37 -2.42 -15.98
C ALA A 31 8.21 -3.51 -16.67
N PRO A 32 9.53 -3.59 -16.41
CA PRO A 32 10.33 -4.72 -16.87
C PRO A 32 9.84 -6.02 -16.25
N ILE A 33 9.90 -7.09 -17.04
CA ILE A 33 9.44 -8.43 -16.66
C ILE A 33 10.60 -9.41 -16.87
N PHE A 34 10.98 -10.10 -15.81
CA PHE A 34 11.95 -11.18 -15.85
C PHE A 34 11.26 -12.52 -15.68
N HIS A 35 11.33 -13.37 -16.70
CA HIS A 35 10.86 -14.75 -16.61
C HIS A 35 12.04 -15.64 -16.23
N VAL A 36 11.88 -16.42 -15.18
CA VAL A 36 12.95 -17.27 -14.65
C VAL A 36 12.44 -18.65 -14.28
N ASN A 37 13.20 -19.68 -14.64
CA ASN A 37 12.89 -21.06 -14.27
C ASN A 37 13.19 -21.26 -12.78
N ALA A 38 12.19 -21.67 -12.01
CA ALA A 38 12.35 -21.95 -10.59
C ALA A 38 13.28 -23.13 -10.30
N ASP A 39 13.49 -24.03 -11.26
CA ASP A 39 14.45 -25.13 -11.12
C ASP A 39 15.92 -24.67 -11.22
N ASP A 40 16.18 -23.39 -11.51
CA ASP A 40 17.50 -22.77 -11.46
C ASP A 40 17.56 -21.68 -10.37
N PRO A 41 17.86 -22.05 -9.11
CA PRO A 41 17.83 -21.11 -7.99
C PRO A 41 18.91 -20.02 -8.08
N GLU A 42 20.01 -20.26 -8.80
CA GLU A 42 21.05 -19.24 -9.02
C GLU A 42 20.56 -18.16 -9.99
N ALA A 43 19.89 -18.55 -11.08
CA ALA A 43 19.25 -17.60 -11.99
C ALA A 43 18.13 -16.81 -11.29
N VAL A 44 17.34 -17.47 -10.44
CA VAL A 44 16.32 -16.81 -9.61
C VAL A 44 16.94 -15.75 -8.71
N LEU A 45 18.03 -16.10 -8.01
CA LEU A 45 18.75 -15.15 -7.15
C LEU A 45 19.29 -13.96 -7.95
N HIS A 46 19.86 -14.21 -9.13
CA HIS A 46 20.35 -13.16 -10.02
C HIS A 46 19.22 -12.20 -10.44
N VAL A 47 18.10 -12.73 -10.92
CA VAL A 47 16.93 -11.93 -11.32
C VAL A 47 16.37 -11.13 -10.15
N CYS A 48 16.30 -11.72 -8.94
CA CYS A 48 15.88 -11.01 -7.75
C CYS A 48 16.80 -9.83 -7.40
N ARG A 49 18.13 -10.00 -7.55
CA ARG A 49 19.10 -8.90 -7.35
C ARG A 49 18.88 -7.78 -8.36
N VAL A 50 18.81 -8.11 -9.65
CA VAL A 50 18.58 -7.14 -10.74
C VAL A 50 17.26 -6.39 -10.55
N ALA A 51 16.17 -7.09 -10.18
CA ALA A 51 14.89 -6.45 -9.91
C ALA A 51 14.95 -5.51 -8.69
N THR A 52 15.66 -5.89 -7.63
CA THR A 52 15.84 -5.05 -6.44
C THR A 52 16.65 -3.79 -6.79
N GLU A 53 17.75 -3.94 -7.53
CA GLU A 53 18.56 -2.83 -8.03
C GLU A 53 17.76 -1.90 -8.94
N TRP A 54 16.94 -2.44 -9.85
CA TRP A 54 16.03 -1.65 -10.68
C TRP A 54 15.08 -0.81 -9.83
N ARG A 55 14.43 -1.42 -8.84
CA ARG A 55 13.47 -0.70 -7.99
C ARG A 55 14.14 0.39 -7.16
N ALA A 56 15.34 0.13 -6.66
CA ALA A 56 16.14 1.08 -5.89
C ALA A 56 16.65 2.24 -6.76
N THR A 57 17.09 1.95 -7.99
CA THR A 57 17.65 2.95 -8.91
C THR A 57 16.57 3.83 -9.53
N PHE A 58 15.47 3.25 -10.00
CA PHE A 58 14.50 3.97 -10.84
C PHE A 58 13.20 4.35 -10.14
N GLY A 59 12.94 3.86 -8.94
CA GLY A 59 11.69 4.20 -8.27
C GLY A 59 10.44 3.49 -8.82
N LYS A 60 10.60 2.55 -9.77
CA LYS A 60 9.53 1.99 -10.60
C LYS A 60 9.31 0.50 -10.39
N ASP A 61 8.09 0.06 -10.66
CA ASP A 61 7.69 -1.34 -10.59
C ASP A 61 8.54 -2.23 -11.52
N VAL A 62 8.72 -3.48 -11.10
CA VAL A 62 9.40 -4.56 -11.81
C VAL A 62 8.74 -5.88 -11.42
N VAL A 63 8.60 -6.78 -12.39
CA VAL A 63 7.91 -8.05 -12.17
C VAL A 63 8.86 -9.21 -12.44
N ILE A 64 8.83 -10.17 -11.53
CA ILE A 64 9.49 -11.47 -11.68
C ILE A 64 8.39 -12.51 -11.88
N ASP A 65 8.41 -13.19 -13.01
CA ASP A 65 7.62 -14.39 -13.30
C ASP A 65 8.46 -15.62 -12.95
N LEU A 66 8.23 -16.17 -11.74
CA LEU A 66 8.91 -17.37 -11.26
C LEU A 66 8.14 -18.59 -11.77
N VAL A 67 8.59 -19.15 -12.89
CA VAL A 67 7.94 -20.28 -13.55
C VAL A 67 8.30 -21.57 -12.81
N CYS A 68 7.30 -22.16 -12.16
CA CYS A 68 7.44 -23.35 -11.33
C CYS A 68 6.28 -24.33 -11.57
N TYR A 69 6.07 -25.25 -10.63
CA TYR A 69 4.95 -26.18 -10.60
C TYR A 69 4.39 -26.31 -9.18
N ARG A 70 3.17 -26.84 -9.06
CA ARG A 70 2.55 -27.19 -7.78
C ARG A 70 2.67 -28.70 -7.55
N ARG A 71 3.35 -29.12 -6.48
CA ARG A 71 3.63 -30.54 -6.21
C ARG A 71 2.36 -31.34 -5.85
N HIS A 72 1.49 -30.73 -5.05
CA HIS A 72 0.23 -31.31 -4.58
C HIS A 72 -0.97 -30.63 -5.25
N GLY A 73 -2.20 -31.04 -4.87
CA GLY A 73 -3.43 -30.38 -5.26
C GLY A 73 -3.50 -28.90 -4.84
N HIS A 74 -4.65 -28.24 -5.06
CA HIS A 74 -4.78 -26.84 -4.62
C HIS A 74 -4.60 -26.69 -3.10
N ASN A 75 -5.04 -27.71 -2.38
CA ASN A 75 -4.62 -28.04 -1.03
C ASN A 75 -4.05 -29.47 -1.03
N GLU A 76 -3.43 -29.89 0.08
CA GLU A 76 -2.73 -31.17 0.21
C GLU A 76 -3.65 -32.39 0.14
N MET A 77 -4.95 -32.20 0.39
CA MET A 77 -5.97 -33.27 0.38
C MET A 77 -6.72 -33.38 -0.95
N ASP A 78 -6.51 -32.42 -1.85
CA ASP A 78 -7.15 -32.36 -3.17
C ASP A 78 -6.41 -33.26 -4.17
N GLU A 79 -7.16 -33.99 -5.01
CA GLU A 79 -6.60 -34.90 -6.02
C GLU A 79 -6.53 -34.21 -7.40
N PRO A 80 -5.37 -33.68 -7.80
CA PRO A 80 -5.26 -32.86 -9.01
C PRO A 80 -5.33 -33.70 -10.29
N SER A 81 -5.06 -35.01 -10.23
CA SER A 81 -5.09 -35.87 -11.42
C SER A 81 -6.49 -35.98 -12.04
N LEU A 82 -7.54 -35.62 -11.29
CA LEU A 82 -8.92 -35.57 -11.77
C LEU A 82 -9.10 -34.58 -12.92
N THR A 83 -8.31 -33.49 -12.94
CA THR A 83 -8.45 -32.42 -13.94
C THR A 83 -7.16 -32.13 -14.71
N GLN A 84 -5.97 -32.39 -14.15
CA GLN A 84 -4.67 -32.22 -14.82
C GLN A 84 -3.80 -33.49 -14.84
N PRO A 85 -4.29 -34.62 -15.37
CA PRO A 85 -3.60 -35.91 -15.29
C PRO A 85 -2.22 -35.93 -15.94
N LEU A 86 -2.06 -35.28 -17.11
CA LEU A 86 -0.78 -35.28 -17.83
C LEU A 86 0.29 -34.42 -17.14
N MET A 87 -0.10 -33.25 -16.65
CA MET A 87 0.78 -32.35 -15.90
C MET A 87 1.30 -33.05 -14.64
N TYR A 88 0.41 -33.64 -13.84
CA TYR A 88 0.80 -34.31 -12.60
C TYR A 88 1.55 -35.63 -12.84
N LYS A 89 1.34 -36.30 -13.99
CA LYS A 89 2.19 -37.42 -14.41
C LYS A 89 3.64 -36.99 -14.65
N GLN A 90 3.88 -35.79 -15.17
CA GLN A 90 5.23 -35.25 -15.32
C GLN A 90 5.80 -34.77 -13.98
N ILE A 91 5.02 -34.01 -13.20
CA ILE A 91 5.44 -33.54 -11.87
C ILE A 91 5.83 -34.71 -10.98
N LYS A 92 5.09 -35.83 -10.99
CA LYS A 92 5.42 -37.02 -10.19
C LYS A 92 6.76 -37.65 -10.58
N LYS A 93 7.20 -37.51 -11.83
CA LYS A 93 8.50 -37.97 -12.31
C LYS A 93 9.62 -36.96 -12.09
N HIS A 94 9.26 -35.69 -11.91
CA HIS A 94 10.21 -34.60 -11.73
C HIS A 94 10.78 -34.62 -10.31
N GLU A 95 12.10 -34.69 -10.23
CA GLU A 95 12.85 -34.67 -8.98
C GLU A 95 12.57 -33.38 -8.18
N LYS A 96 12.78 -33.40 -6.86
CA LYS A 96 12.57 -32.19 -6.06
C LYS A 96 13.72 -31.21 -6.30
N LEU A 97 13.40 -29.92 -6.37
CA LEU A 97 14.37 -28.85 -6.58
C LEU A 97 15.54 -28.91 -5.57
N VAL A 98 15.24 -29.16 -4.29
CA VAL A 98 16.26 -29.28 -3.24
C VAL A 98 17.23 -30.42 -3.54
N GLU A 99 16.74 -31.56 -4.01
CA GLU A 99 17.56 -32.73 -4.36
C GLU A 99 18.42 -32.44 -5.60
N MET A 100 17.80 -31.86 -6.65
CA MET A 100 18.49 -31.46 -7.88
C MET A 100 19.63 -30.47 -7.61
N TYR A 101 19.36 -29.45 -6.80
CA TYR A 101 20.34 -28.41 -6.51
C TYR A 101 21.43 -28.90 -5.55
N ALA A 102 21.08 -29.71 -4.53
CA ALA A 102 22.06 -30.35 -3.68
C ALA A 102 23.03 -31.22 -4.50
N ARG A 103 22.51 -32.04 -5.43
CA ARG A 103 23.34 -32.83 -6.35
C ARG A 103 24.29 -31.95 -7.17
N LYS A 104 23.80 -30.84 -7.76
CA LYS A 104 24.63 -29.88 -8.49
C LYS A 104 25.79 -29.34 -7.64
N LEU A 105 25.53 -28.98 -6.38
CA LEU A 105 26.56 -28.44 -5.48
C LEU A 105 27.59 -29.50 -5.06
N VAL A 106 27.15 -30.74 -4.83
CA VAL A 106 28.04 -31.87 -4.51
C VAL A 106 28.91 -32.25 -5.70
N GLU A 107 28.33 -32.36 -6.90
CA GLU A 107 29.07 -32.59 -8.15
C GLU A 107 30.07 -31.45 -8.44
N GLY A 108 29.70 -30.21 -8.07
CA GLY A 108 30.57 -29.04 -8.15
C GLY A 108 31.64 -28.93 -7.05
N ASN A 109 31.70 -29.89 -6.11
CA ASN A 109 32.58 -29.87 -4.93
C ASN A 109 32.45 -28.59 -4.07
N VAL A 110 31.29 -27.92 -4.10
CA VAL A 110 31.03 -26.72 -3.29
C VAL A 110 30.67 -27.12 -1.85
N VAL A 111 29.95 -28.24 -1.71
CA VAL A 111 29.57 -28.86 -0.43
C VAL A 111 29.74 -30.37 -0.54
N THR A 112 29.83 -31.06 0.59
CA THR A 112 29.81 -32.54 0.61
C THR A 112 28.39 -33.07 0.78
N GLN A 113 28.17 -34.35 0.46
CA GLN A 113 26.89 -35.01 0.76
C GLN A 113 26.57 -34.99 2.26
N GLU A 114 27.60 -35.07 3.11
CA GLU A 114 27.44 -35.01 4.56
C GLU A 114 26.97 -33.62 5.02
N ASP A 115 27.48 -32.55 4.43
CA ASP A 115 27.03 -31.17 4.72
C ASP A 115 25.54 -30.99 4.40
N TYR A 116 25.08 -31.52 3.26
CA TYR A 116 23.67 -31.46 2.87
C TYR A 116 22.76 -32.19 3.86
N GLU A 117 23.08 -33.45 4.21
CA GLU A 117 22.28 -34.23 5.16
C GLU A 117 22.29 -33.59 6.56
N LYS A 118 23.43 -33.02 6.97
CA LYS A 118 23.54 -32.29 8.23
C LYS A 118 22.62 -31.07 8.28
N GLU A 119 22.60 -30.25 7.22
CA GLU A 119 21.75 -29.06 7.18
C GLU A 119 20.25 -29.42 7.12
N LYS A 120 19.90 -30.49 6.39
CA LYS A 120 18.54 -31.03 6.34
C LYS A 120 18.07 -31.49 7.73
N ASN A 121 18.87 -32.31 8.42
CA ASN A 121 18.54 -32.79 9.76
C ASN A 121 18.43 -31.66 10.78
N LYS A 122 19.30 -30.65 10.66
CA LYS A 122 19.23 -29.44 11.48
C LYS A 122 17.92 -28.69 11.26
N TYR A 123 17.47 -28.51 10.02
CA TYR A 123 16.18 -27.88 9.73
C TYR A 123 14.99 -28.68 10.29
N ASP A 124 15.01 -30.01 10.13
CA ASP A 124 13.98 -30.88 10.71
C ASP A 124 13.94 -30.78 12.24
N GLN A 125 15.10 -30.65 12.90
CA GLN A 125 15.17 -30.44 14.34
C GLN A 125 14.59 -29.08 14.74
N ILE A 126 14.88 -28.00 14.00
CA ILE A 126 14.27 -26.69 14.23
C ILE A 126 12.74 -26.78 14.17
N CYS A 127 12.18 -27.50 13.19
CA CYS A 127 10.74 -27.70 13.07
C CYS A 127 10.16 -28.50 14.24
N LYS A 128 10.83 -29.55 14.69
CA LYS A 128 10.42 -30.35 15.86
C LYS A 128 10.43 -29.52 17.15
N ASP A 129 11.52 -28.81 17.40
CA ASP A 129 11.67 -27.95 18.58
C ASP A 129 10.62 -26.82 18.57
N ALA A 130 10.29 -26.28 17.40
CA ALA A 130 9.22 -25.29 17.26
C ALA A 130 7.84 -25.91 17.57
N TYR A 131 7.55 -27.10 17.04
CA TYR A 131 6.30 -27.81 17.31
C TYR A 131 6.12 -28.15 18.79
N GLU A 132 7.17 -28.62 19.47
CA GLU A 132 7.13 -28.91 20.91
C GLU A 132 6.98 -27.65 21.77
N ARG A 133 7.49 -26.52 21.30
CA ARG A 133 7.33 -25.21 21.95
C ARG A 133 5.97 -24.59 21.69
N ALA A 134 5.34 -24.83 20.53
CA ALA A 134 4.11 -24.15 20.13
C ALA A 134 2.98 -24.21 21.18
N PRO A 135 2.70 -25.36 21.86
CA PRO A 135 1.70 -25.42 22.93
C PRO A 135 2.07 -24.62 24.19
N LYS A 136 3.35 -24.34 24.39
CA LYS A 136 3.91 -23.64 25.57
C LYS A 136 4.05 -22.14 25.32
N ILE A 137 3.98 -21.70 24.08
CA ILE A 137 4.03 -20.30 23.69
C ILE A 137 2.62 -19.73 23.82
N VAL A 138 2.40 -18.91 24.84
CA VAL A 138 1.29 -17.96 24.85
C VAL A 138 1.75 -16.80 23.97
N PRO A 139 1.07 -16.49 22.85
CA PRO A 139 1.48 -15.37 22.00
C PRO A 139 1.40 -14.09 22.83
N PHE A 140 2.56 -13.53 23.19
CA PHE A 140 2.65 -12.36 24.06
C PHE A 140 2.46 -11.03 23.30
N HIS A 141 2.43 -11.08 21.98
CA HIS A 141 2.07 -9.97 21.11
C HIS A 141 1.30 -10.55 19.93
N ARG A 142 0.15 -9.96 19.57
CA ARG A 142 -0.50 -10.29 18.31
C ARG A 142 0.30 -9.56 17.24
N ASP A 143 1.45 -10.12 16.85
CA ASP A 143 2.54 -9.50 16.07
C ASP A 143 2.14 -8.79 14.75
N TRP A 144 0.88 -8.87 14.32
CA TRP A 144 0.36 -8.28 13.08
C TRP A 144 -0.57 -7.09 13.33
N LEU A 145 -0.99 -6.87 14.59
CA LEU A 145 -1.93 -5.85 15.03
C LEU A 145 -1.42 -5.08 16.26
N ASP A 146 -0.14 -5.23 16.61
CA ASP A 146 0.53 -4.39 17.60
C ASP A 146 0.63 -2.97 17.03
N SER A 147 -0.50 -2.30 17.19
CA SER A 147 -0.75 -0.92 16.83
C SER A 147 0.26 -0.07 17.61
N PRO A 148 1.14 0.71 16.96
CA PRO A 148 2.01 1.65 17.68
C PRO A 148 1.20 2.70 18.48
N TRP A 149 -0.11 2.74 18.26
CA TRP A 149 -1.10 3.61 18.84
C TRP A 149 -1.47 3.21 20.28
N LYS A 150 -0.57 3.49 21.22
CA LYS A 150 -0.85 3.37 22.66
C LYS A 150 -2.03 4.28 23.05
N GLY A 151 -3.07 3.70 23.65
CA GLY A 151 -4.22 4.45 24.19
C GLY A 151 -5.31 4.81 23.17
N VAL A 152 -5.20 4.39 21.90
CA VAL A 152 -6.24 4.60 20.88
C VAL A 152 -7.26 3.45 20.86
N PHE A 153 -6.78 2.22 21.07
CA PHE A 153 -7.61 1.03 21.17
C PHE A 153 -7.52 0.50 22.60
N SER A 154 -8.33 1.05 23.50
CA SER A 154 -8.52 0.53 24.85
C SER A 154 -9.61 -0.53 24.86
N ASP A 155 -9.48 -1.51 25.75
CA ASP A 155 -10.55 -2.48 26.05
C ASP A 155 -11.82 -1.79 26.62
N GLU A 156 -11.69 -0.53 27.05
CA GLU A 156 -12.77 0.34 27.55
C GLU A 156 -13.71 0.86 26.43
N GLY A 157 -13.43 0.56 25.16
CA GLY A 157 -14.25 0.98 24.02
C GLY A 157 -13.89 2.38 23.49
N THR A 158 -14.79 2.98 22.73
CA THR A 158 -14.66 4.35 22.21
C THR A 158 -14.62 5.38 23.34
N PRO A 159 -14.10 6.60 23.13
CA PRO A 159 -14.15 7.65 24.16
C PRO A 159 -15.56 7.91 24.72
N LEU A 160 -16.60 7.75 23.90
CA LEU A 160 -18.00 7.86 24.35
C LEU A 160 -18.40 6.72 25.29
N GLU A 161 -17.99 5.48 24.99
CA GLU A 161 -18.25 4.31 25.83
C GLU A 161 -17.44 4.36 27.14
N ALA A 162 -16.19 4.82 27.08
CA ALA A 162 -15.30 4.91 28.23
C ALA A 162 -15.64 6.08 29.17
N THR A 163 -16.03 7.25 28.63
CA THR A 163 -16.21 8.50 29.42
C THR A 163 -17.67 8.95 29.55
N GLY A 164 -18.59 8.34 28.80
CA GLY A 164 -20.00 8.75 28.74
C GLY A 164 -20.24 10.10 28.06
N ALA A 165 -19.23 10.74 27.49
CA ALA A 165 -19.32 12.05 26.85
C ALA A 165 -18.48 12.14 25.57
N ILE A 166 -18.87 13.05 24.68
CA ILE A 166 -18.06 13.41 23.50
C ILE A 166 -17.02 14.46 23.95
N PRO A 167 -15.72 14.26 23.67
CA PRO A 167 -14.70 15.27 23.96
C PRO A 167 -15.02 16.62 23.33
N SER A 168 -14.61 17.71 23.97
CA SER A 168 -14.76 19.03 23.38
C SER A 168 -13.89 19.15 22.12
N THR A 169 -14.51 19.49 20.99
CA THR A 169 -13.85 19.70 19.69
C THR A 169 -13.83 21.18 19.27
N GLY A 170 -14.25 22.07 20.17
CA GLY A 170 -14.33 23.50 19.89
C GLY A 170 -12.94 24.14 19.79
N ILE A 171 -12.78 25.07 18.84
CA ILE A 171 -11.58 25.89 18.68
C ILE A 171 -11.85 27.36 19.02
N SER A 172 -10.81 28.09 19.41
CA SER A 172 -10.96 29.50 19.79
C SER A 172 -11.34 30.37 18.58
N ARG A 173 -12.07 31.46 18.81
CA ARG A 173 -12.43 32.44 17.76
C ARG A 173 -11.20 32.98 17.02
N GLN A 174 -10.07 33.12 17.72
CA GLN A 174 -8.80 33.51 17.11
C GLN A 174 -8.30 32.49 16.10
N ARG A 175 -8.36 31.19 16.43
CA ARG A 175 -7.98 30.10 15.50
C ARG A 175 -8.93 30.03 14.30
N ILE A 176 -10.23 30.22 14.54
CA ILE A 176 -11.24 30.30 13.45
C ILE A 176 -10.87 31.42 12.47
N SER A 177 -10.63 32.62 12.98
CA SER A 177 -10.26 33.77 12.17
C SER A 177 -8.95 33.54 11.42
N HIS A 178 -7.93 33.00 12.08
CA HIS A 178 -6.63 32.71 11.48
C HIS A 178 -6.73 31.71 10.33
N ILE A 179 -7.28 30.51 10.59
CA ILE A 179 -7.40 29.45 9.58
C ILE A 179 -8.30 29.91 8.43
N GLY A 180 -9.42 30.56 8.73
CA GLY A 180 -10.33 31.09 7.73
C GLY A 180 -9.66 32.13 6.82
N ASN A 181 -8.86 33.04 7.38
CA ASN A 181 -8.12 34.04 6.62
C ASN A 181 -7.05 33.41 5.74
N VAL A 182 -6.27 32.46 6.25
CA VAL A 182 -5.27 31.73 5.46
C VAL A 182 -5.95 30.99 4.31
N TYR A 183 -7.04 30.27 4.59
CA TYR A 183 -7.81 29.52 3.60
C TYR A 183 -8.43 30.38 2.49
N SER A 184 -8.66 31.66 2.79
CA SER A 184 -9.26 32.63 1.87
C SER A 184 -8.24 33.57 1.22
N SER A 185 -6.95 33.30 1.39
CA SER A 185 -5.86 34.15 0.90
C SER A 185 -4.92 33.40 -0.05
N LEU A 186 -4.26 34.16 -0.91
CA LEU A 186 -3.27 33.71 -1.87
C LEU A 186 -2.03 34.61 -1.76
N PRO A 187 -0.85 34.13 -2.18
CA PRO A 187 0.33 34.99 -2.32
C PRO A 187 0.07 36.14 -3.30
N ASP A 188 0.67 37.31 -3.05
CA ASP A 188 0.47 38.52 -3.86
C ASP A 188 0.88 38.35 -5.33
N ASP A 189 1.78 37.42 -5.62
CA ASP A 189 2.31 37.13 -6.95
C ASP A 189 1.59 35.97 -7.65
N PHE A 190 0.44 35.52 -7.12
CA PHE A 190 -0.36 34.42 -7.66
C PHE A 190 -1.53 34.95 -8.50
N GLU A 191 -1.69 34.47 -9.74
CA GLU A 191 -2.82 34.87 -10.59
C GLU A 191 -3.94 33.82 -10.54
N GLU A 192 -5.01 34.07 -9.79
CA GLU A 192 -6.16 33.18 -9.71
C GLU A 192 -7.21 33.39 -10.82
N HIS A 193 -7.99 32.35 -11.11
CA HIS A 193 -9.16 32.47 -11.98
C HIS A 193 -10.22 33.39 -11.38
N ARG A 194 -10.93 34.17 -12.23
CA ARG A 194 -11.98 35.12 -11.78
C ARG A 194 -13.05 34.48 -10.88
N GLY A 195 -13.39 33.22 -11.12
CA GLY A 195 -14.31 32.46 -10.27
C GLY A 195 -13.74 32.19 -8.87
N ILE A 196 -12.46 31.84 -8.77
CA ILE A 196 -11.78 31.64 -7.48
C ILE A 196 -11.70 32.95 -6.71
N LYS A 197 -11.38 34.07 -7.40
CA LYS A 197 -11.38 35.40 -6.77
C LYS A 197 -12.70 35.73 -6.08
N ARG A 198 -13.84 35.38 -6.71
CA ARG A 198 -15.18 35.55 -6.13
C ARG A 198 -15.36 34.65 -4.91
N VAL A 199 -15.04 33.36 -5.03
CA VAL A 199 -15.13 32.39 -3.92
C VAL A 199 -14.30 32.84 -2.71
N LEU A 200 -13.06 33.29 -2.91
CA LEU A 200 -12.20 33.77 -1.82
C LEU A 200 -12.71 35.07 -1.19
N ALA A 201 -13.30 35.97 -1.98
CA ALA A 201 -13.94 37.17 -1.46
C ALA A 201 -15.20 36.85 -0.65
N GLU A 202 -16.04 35.92 -1.13
CA GLU A 202 -17.23 35.44 -0.41
C GLU A 202 -16.87 34.76 0.91
N ARG A 203 -15.80 33.94 0.93
CA ARG A 203 -15.30 33.34 2.18
C ARG A 203 -14.86 34.39 3.20
N ARG A 204 -14.08 35.39 2.77
CA ARG A 204 -13.68 36.52 3.65
C ARG A 204 -14.88 37.29 4.20
N LYS A 205 -15.90 37.50 3.36
CA LYS A 205 -17.14 38.15 3.78
C LYS A 205 -17.86 37.34 4.86
N MET A 206 -18.11 36.04 4.60
CA MET A 206 -18.78 35.15 5.55
C MET A 206 -18.04 35.10 6.90
N LEU A 207 -16.71 34.98 6.88
CA LEU A 207 -15.90 34.99 8.09
C LEU A 207 -16.03 36.30 8.89
N GLY A 208 -16.19 37.44 8.22
CA GLY A 208 -16.41 38.74 8.85
C GLY A 208 -17.82 38.91 9.44
N GLU A 209 -18.81 38.19 8.88
CA GLU A 209 -20.21 38.18 9.33
C GLU A 209 -20.50 37.06 10.35
N GLU A 210 -19.46 36.33 10.80
CA GLU A 210 -19.56 35.13 11.64
C GLU A 210 -20.43 34.00 11.03
N GLU A 211 -20.51 33.97 9.69
CA GLU A 211 -21.17 32.92 8.92
C GLU A 211 -20.15 31.89 8.40
N CYS A 212 -20.61 30.66 8.18
CA CYS A 212 -19.77 29.56 7.73
C CYS A 212 -20.57 28.64 6.80
N ASP A 213 -20.04 28.39 5.60
CA ASP A 213 -20.53 27.33 4.72
C ASP A 213 -19.83 25.99 5.01
N TRP A 214 -20.23 24.95 4.29
CA TRP A 214 -19.64 23.62 4.47
C TRP A 214 -18.14 23.57 4.18
N ALA A 215 -17.67 24.34 3.19
CA ALA A 215 -16.27 24.33 2.78
C ALA A 215 -15.36 25.06 3.78
N ILE A 216 -15.85 26.15 4.38
CA ILE A 216 -15.16 26.82 5.49
C ILE A 216 -15.15 25.89 6.71
N GLY A 217 -16.27 25.24 7.04
CA GLY A 217 -16.34 24.31 8.18
C GLY A 217 -15.35 23.15 8.05
N GLU A 218 -15.25 22.56 6.85
CA GLU A 218 -14.26 21.52 6.53
C GLU A 218 -12.82 22.04 6.67
N ALA A 219 -12.52 23.22 6.14
CA ALA A 219 -11.20 23.82 6.21
C ALA A 219 -10.80 24.18 7.66
N LEU A 220 -11.74 24.66 8.47
CA LEU A 220 -11.51 24.93 9.90
C LEU A 220 -11.17 23.64 10.65
N ALA A 221 -11.91 22.56 10.41
CA ALA A 221 -11.65 21.27 11.03
C ALA A 221 -10.29 20.68 10.60
N PHE A 222 -9.94 20.75 9.32
CA PHE A 222 -8.64 20.28 8.86
C PHE A 222 -7.52 21.15 9.39
N GLY A 223 -7.68 22.47 9.34
CA GLY A 223 -6.67 23.41 9.81
C GLY A 223 -6.38 23.28 11.29
N SER A 224 -7.41 23.07 12.12
CA SER A 224 -7.22 22.90 13.55
C SER A 224 -6.47 21.63 13.89
N LEU A 225 -6.78 20.52 13.20
CA LEU A 225 -6.06 19.26 13.34
C LEU A 225 -4.59 19.41 12.93
N LEU A 226 -4.32 20.13 11.84
CA LEU A 226 -2.97 20.36 11.35
C LEU A 226 -2.14 21.17 12.36
N GLU A 227 -2.70 22.22 12.98
CA GLU A 227 -2.03 22.97 14.04
C GLU A 227 -1.78 22.14 15.31
N GLU A 228 -2.61 21.12 15.58
CA GLU A 228 -2.47 20.21 16.73
C GLU A 228 -1.47 19.07 16.47
N GLY A 229 -0.79 19.07 15.34
CA GLY A 229 0.17 18.02 14.99
C GLY A 229 -0.47 16.80 14.33
N VAL A 230 -1.77 16.84 14.01
CA VAL A 230 -2.49 15.72 13.37
C VAL A 230 -2.42 15.84 11.85
N HIS A 231 -1.85 14.82 11.21
CA HIS A 231 -1.79 14.75 9.75
C HIS A 231 -3.18 14.57 9.13
N VAL A 232 -3.46 15.29 8.05
CA VAL A 232 -4.71 15.16 7.30
C VAL A 232 -4.41 14.76 5.86
N ARG A 233 -4.97 13.62 5.44
CA ARG A 233 -4.90 13.13 4.06
C ARG A 233 -6.29 13.07 3.42
N LEU A 234 -6.47 13.78 2.31
CA LEU A 234 -7.68 13.76 1.49
C LEU A 234 -7.34 13.19 0.10
N SER A 235 -7.90 12.02 -0.22
CA SER A 235 -7.68 11.32 -1.48
C SER A 235 -9.00 10.89 -2.10
N GLY A 236 -9.14 11.13 -3.40
CA GLY A 236 -10.30 10.73 -4.19
C GLY A 236 -10.34 11.46 -5.53
N GLN A 237 -11.32 11.15 -6.36
CA GLN A 237 -11.47 11.80 -7.66
C GLN A 237 -11.94 13.25 -7.47
N ASP A 238 -11.24 14.19 -8.11
CA ASP A 238 -11.53 15.63 -8.08
C ASP A 238 -11.64 16.26 -6.67
N VAL A 239 -11.06 15.64 -5.64
CA VAL A 239 -11.17 16.12 -4.25
C VAL A 239 -10.49 17.46 -4.04
N GLU A 240 -9.44 17.79 -4.82
CA GLU A 240 -8.69 19.03 -4.70
C GLU A 240 -9.57 20.28 -4.94
N ARG A 241 -10.37 20.26 -6.01
CA ARG A 241 -11.39 21.28 -6.31
C ARG A 241 -12.70 21.02 -5.55
N GLY A 242 -13.02 19.73 -5.36
CA GLY A 242 -14.34 19.24 -5.04
C GLY A 242 -15.18 19.05 -6.30
N THR A 243 -15.89 17.92 -6.38
CA THR A 243 -16.81 17.60 -7.49
C THR A 243 -17.80 18.74 -7.73
N PHE A 244 -18.41 19.26 -6.66
CA PHE A 244 -19.35 20.39 -6.70
C PHE A 244 -18.68 21.77 -6.69
N SER A 245 -17.37 21.86 -6.93
CA SER A 245 -16.61 23.11 -6.95
C SER A 245 -16.78 23.99 -5.70
N HIS A 246 -16.86 23.36 -4.51
CA HIS A 246 -17.02 24.05 -3.24
C HIS A 246 -15.69 24.20 -2.47
N ARG A 247 -14.75 23.28 -2.68
CA ARG A 247 -13.59 23.09 -1.82
C ARG A 247 -12.39 23.94 -2.21
N HIS A 248 -11.85 23.80 -3.42
CA HIS A 248 -10.69 24.58 -3.86
C HIS A 248 -9.50 24.58 -2.87
N HIS A 249 -9.11 23.40 -2.36
CA HIS A 249 -7.92 23.24 -1.51
C HIS A 249 -6.62 23.32 -2.32
N VAL A 250 -6.70 23.11 -3.64
CA VAL A 250 -5.62 23.39 -4.59
C VAL A 250 -6.12 24.43 -5.57
N ILE A 251 -5.36 25.52 -5.71
CA ILE A 251 -5.64 26.62 -6.60
C ILE A 251 -4.54 26.66 -7.66
N HIS A 252 -4.91 26.87 -8.92
CA HIS A 252 -3.98 26.84 -10.05
C HIS A 252 -3.76 28.26 -10.59
N ASP A 253 -2.50 28.62 -10.79
CA ASP A 253 -2.12 29.91 -11.38
C ASP A 253 -2.54 29.93 -12.86
N GLN A 254 -3.13 31.04 -13.31
CA GLN A 254 -3.62 31.19 -14.68
C GLN A 254 -2.54 31.60 -15.68
N LYS A 255 -1.38 32.06 -15.22
CA LYS A 255 -0.27 32.55 -16.05
C LYS A 255 0.94 31.62 -16.02
N VAL A 256 1.13 30.87 -14.94
CA VAL A 256 2.30 29.98 -14.75
C VAL A 256 1.86 28.52 -14.77
N ASP A 257 2.32 27.76 -15.78
CA ASP A 257 1.99 26.33 -15.89
C ASP A 257 2.46 25.54 -14.66
N ARG A 258 1.63 24.59 -14.22
CA ARG A 258 1.83 23.71 -13.05
C ARG A 258 2.07 24.41 -11.71
N ARG A 259 2.01 25.75 -11.64
CA ARG A 259 2.06 26.46 -10.37
C ARG A 259 0.73 26.28 -9.65
N GLN A 260 0.80 25.64 -8.49
CA GLN A 260 -0.33 25.38 -7.62
C GLN A 260 -0.07 25.99 -6.25
N TYR A 261 -1.12 26.46 -5.59
CA TYR A 261 -1.07 26.90 -4.20
C TYR A 261 -2.10 26.16 -3.36
N ARG A 262 -1.70 25.79 -2.15
CA ARG A 262 -2.50 24.99 -1.22
C ARG A 262 -2.59 25.72 0.11
N PRO A 263 -3.63 26.54 0.35
CA PRO A 263 -3.70 27.38 1.53
C PRO A 263 -3.52 26.62 2.85
N LEU A 264 -4.07 25.41 2.96
CA LEU A 264 -3.98 24.58 4.16
C LEU A 264 -2.59 23.98 4.42
N GLU A 265 -1.63 24.08 3.50
CA GLU A 265 -0.22 23.74 3.74
C GLU A 265 0.56 24.91 4.40
N HIS A 266 -0.08 26.07 4.60
CA HIS A 266 0.56 27.32 5.05
C HIS A 266 -0.18 28.03 6.20
N ILE A 267 -0.85 27.27 7.07
CA ILE A 267 -1.54 27.76 8.27
C ILE A 267 -0.54 28.20 9.34
N SER A 268 0.48 27.38 9.61
CA SER A 268 1.51 27.68 10.62
C SER A 268 2.85 27.03 10.24
N PRO A 269 4.00 27.61 10.59
CA PRO A 269 5.31 26.99 10.36
C PRO A 269 5.47 25.61 11.00
N ASP A 270 4.81 25.38 12.15
CA ASP A 270 4.92 24.16 12.95
C ASP A 270 3.76 23.17 12.71
N GLN A 271 2.93 23.40 11.68
CA GLN A 271 1.79 22.53 11.40
C GLN A 271 2.20 21.13 10.94
N ALA A 272 1.30 20.17 11.15
CA ALA A 272 1.42 18.84 10.55
C ALA A 272 1.26 18.87 9.02
N ARG A 273 1.71 17.79 8.39
CA ARG A 273 1.60 17.60 6.95
C ARG A 273 0.14 17.48 6.53
N TYR A 274 -0.29 18.38 5.65
CA TYR A 274 -1.50 18.24 4.86
C TYR A 274 -1.18 17.52 3.54
N THR A 275 -2.04 16.61 3.10
CA THR A 275 -1.90 15.97 1.79
C THR A 275 -3.26 15.84 1.12
N VAL A 276 -3.47 16.64 0.08
CA VAL A 276 -4.62 16.49 -0.82
C VAL A 276 -4.13 15.97 -2.17
N CYS A 277 -4.80 14.94 -2.68
CA CYS A 277 -4.46 14.36 -3.96
C CYS A 277 -5.70 13.88 -4.73
N ASN A 278 -5.82 14.34 -5.96
CA ASN A 278 -6.73 13.72 -6.93
C ASN A 278 -6.24 12.30 -7.23
N SER A 279 -7.10 11.32 -7.02
CA SER A 279 -6.82 9.92 -7.37
C SER A 279 -7.09 9.66 -8.85
N SER A 280 -6.57 8.55 -9.35
CA SER A 280 -7.05 7.98 -10.62
C SER A 280 -8.54 7.64 -10.53
N LEU A 281 -9.16 7.42 -11.70
CA LEU A 281 -10.51 6.86 -11.82
C LEU A 281 -10.52 5.37 -11.42
N SER A 282 -10.33 5.12 -10.12
CA SER A 282 -10.38 3.80 -9.50
C SER A 282 -10.83 3.94 -8.06
N GLU A 283 -11.88 3.23 -7.68
CA GLU A 283 -12.41 3.23 -6.32
C GLU A 283 -11.76 2.11 -5.51
N PHE A 284 -11.74 0.88 -6.06
CA PHE A 284 -11.30 -0.32 -5.33
C PHE A 284 -9.84 -0.24 -4.87
N ALA A 285 -8.91 0.09 -5.78
CA ALA A 285 -7.50 0.17 -5.46
C ALA A 285 -7.18 1.37 -4.55
N VAL A 286 -7.83 2.52 -4.77
CA VAL A 286 -7.63 3.73 -3.98
C VAL A 286 -8.17 3.56 -2.56
N LEU A 287 -9.31 2.90 -2.39
CA LEU A 287 -9.87 2.59 -1.08
C LEU A 287 -9.00 1.58 -0.32
N GLY A 288 -8.50 0.55 -1.02
CA GLY A 288 -7.55 -0.41 -0.44
C GLY A 288 -6.26 0.26 0.05
N LEU A 289 -5.71 1.20 -0.73
CA LEU A 289 -4.55 2.01 -0.31
C LEU A 289 -4.86 2.84 0.95
N ARG A 290 -6.07 3.43 1.04
CA ARG A 290 -6.47 4.25 2.18
C ARG A 290 -6.59 3.43 3.47
N ALA A 291 -7.14 2.22 3.40
CA ALA A 291 -7.26 1.35 4.57
C ALA A 291 -5.89 1.02 5.18
N ARG A 292 -4.86 0.86 4.35
CA ARG A 292 -3.49 0.59 4.80
C ARG A 292 -2.79 1.82 5.38
N VAL A 293 -2.97 3.00 4.78
CA VAL A 293 -2.35 4.26 5.27
C VAL A 293 -2.89 4.68 6.66
N LEU A 294 -4.02 4.15 7.11
CA LEU A 294 -4.50 4.36 8.48
C LEU A 294 -3.72 3.54 9.53
N HIS A 295 -2.95 2.53 9.10
CA HIS A 295 -2.18 1.66 9.99
C HIS A 295 -0.69 2.03 10.09
N GLU A 296 -0.16 2.79 9.12
CA GLU A 296 1.24 3.27 9.05
C GLU A 296 1.34 4.72 9.54
#